data_AF-A0A9P8UYF9-F1
#
_entry.id   AF-A0A9P8UYF9-F1
#
_cell.length_a   1.000
_cell.length_b   1.000
_cell.length_c   1.000
_cell.angle_alpha   90.00
_cell.angle_beta   90.00
_cell.angle_gamma   90.00
#
_symmetry.space_group_name_H-M   'P 1'
#
loop_
_entity.id
_entity.type
_entity.pdbx_description
1 polymer ?
#
loop_
_entity_poly.entity_id
_entity_poly.type
_entity_poly.pdbx_seq_one_letter_code
_entity_poly.pdbx_strand_id
1 'polypeptide(L)'
;MAEGLSSNWKRLQATIKTESSTTANPSTKRKADTPAPTQSKRQKSEKAKAPSHANPHQTSRSDSKPRGGAMGVSQSSAVAKGSSSTVNPSLALWAKDYDISAESLAEAYGLGIKRNALVVSEKPRVNEGLAPGVEIGKYVAMDCEMVGVGPDGHDSVLARVSLVDFNGRQVYDSFVRPRERVTDWRTKITGITPKHMATARDFDAVQQEIADLIKGRILVGHDIRHDLAVLMLTHPITHIRDTARFSGFRQYGHGPKPALRVLAKELLNLEIQTGHHSSIEDAKVAMLLFRKKKPEFDMEHANKFERAEGAGRSKSKPKSGKKKR
;
A
#
# COMPACT_ATOMS: atom_id res chain seq x y z
N MET A 1 -20.80 -51.71 -19.56
CA MET A 1 -19.79 -51.86 -20.63
C MET A 1 -19.45 -50.48 -21.14
N ALA A 2 -18.16 -50.15 -21.24
CA ALA A 2 -17.64 -48.82 -21.50
C ALA A 2 -17.25 -48.66 -22.97
N GLU A 3 -17.81 -47.67 -23.67
CA GLU A 3 -17.36 -47.15 -24.97
C GLU A 3 -17.78 -45.67 -25.03
N GLY A 4 -16.98 -44.68 -25.45
CA GLY A 4 -15.62 -44.66 -25.93
C GLY A 4 -14.99 -43.29 -25.69
N LEU A 5 -13.72 -43.29 -25.30
CA LEU A 5 -12.90 -42.09 -25.15
C LEU A 5 -12.51 -41.54 -26.52
N SER A 6 -12.83 -40.26 -26.71
CA SER A 6 -12.58 -39.43 -27.89
C SER A 6 -11.23 -39.67 -28.58
N SER A 7 -11.29 -39.81 -29.90
CA SER A 7 -10.21 -40.06 -30.87
C SER A 7 -9.04 -39.07 -30.79
N ASN A 8 -9.20 -37.93 -30.13
CA ASN A 8 -8.13 -36.93 -29.95
C ASN A 8 -7.07 -37.33 -28.92
N TRP A 9 -7.43 -38.14 -27.91
CA TRP A 9 -6.48 -38.54 -26.86
C TRP A 9 -5.42 -39.53 -27.38
N LYS A 10 -5.81 -40.40 -28.31
CA LYS A 10 -4.90 -41.37 -28.95
C LYS A 10 -3.89 -40.70 -29.89
N ARG A 11 -4.27 -39.57 -30.50
CA ARG A 11 -3.37 -38.77 -31.35
C ARG A 11 -2.29 -38.06 -30.53
N LEU A 12 -2.63 -37.55 -29.35
CA LEU A 12 -1.68 -36.89 -28.45
C LEU A 12 -0.58 -37.86 -27.94
N GLN A 13 -0.95 -39.10 -27.63
CA GLN A 13 -0.02 -40.15 -27.20
C GLN A 13 0.98 -40.56 -28.30
N ALA A 14 0.57 -40.51 -29.56
CA ALA A 14 1.43 -40.85 -30.69
C ALA A 14 2.53 -39.80 -30.92
N THR A 15 2.19 -38.51 -30.78
CA THR A 15 3.12 -37.38 -30.95
C THR A 15 4.20 -37.36 -29.86
N ILE A 16 3.82 -37.63 -28.60
CA ILE A 16 4.77 -37.65 -27.46
C ILE A 16 5.80 -38.80 -27.61
N LYS A 17 5.42 -39.91 -28.24
CA LYS A 17 6.36 -41.03 -28.52
C LYS A 17 7.28 -40.76 -29.72
N THR A 18 6.92 -39.82 -30.61
CA THR A 18 7.76 -39.48 -31.76
C THR A 18 8.84 -38.45 -31.40
N GLU A 19 8.58 -37.57 -30.43
CA GLU A 19 9.55 -36.57 -29.96
C GLU A 19 10.65 -37.16 -29.05
N SER A 20 10.42 -38.33 -28.43
CA SER A 20 11.40 -38.96 -27.54
C SER A 20 12.49 -39.79 -28.25
N SER A 21 12.45 -39.92 -29.59
CA SER A 21 13.38 -40.74 -30.36
C SER A 21 14.39 -39.98 -31.22
N THR A 22 14.39 -38.64 -31.20
CA THR A 22 15.30 -37.83 -32.01
C THR A 22 16.05 -36.80 -31.17
N THR A 23 17.16 -37.22 -30.56
CA THR A 23 18.41 -36.44 -30.50
C THR A 23 19.52 -37.26 -29.85
N ALA A 24 20.54 -37.62 -30.65
CA ALA A 24 21.82 -38.10 -30.15
C ALA A 24 22.97 -37.28 -30.79
N ASN A 25 23.74 -36.61 -29.91
CA ASN A 25 25.21 -36.40 -29.90
C ASN A 25 25.91 -35.52 -30.98
N PRO A 26 27.05 -34.83 -30.67
CA PRO A 26 28.34 -35.52 -30.41
C PRO A 26 29.43 -34.88 -29.48
N SER A 27 30.35 -35.76 -29.05
CA SER A 27 31.77 -35.56 -28.63
C SER A 27 32.05 -34.85 -27.28
N THR A 28 33.00 -35.22 -26.40
CA THR A 28 34.39 -35.72 -26.54
C THR A 28 34.87 -36.52 -25.30
N LYS A 29 35.82 -37.44 -25.52
CA LYS A 29 36.58 -38.25 -24.53
C LYS A 29 37.40 -37.41 -23.53
N ARG A 30 37.49 -37.85 -22.26
CA ARG A 30 38.73 -38.05 -21.47
C ARG A 30 38.46 -38.82 -20.16
N LYS A 31 39.42 -39.69 -19.80
CA LYS A 31 39.44 -40.65 -18.68
C LYS A 31 39.74 -39.97 -17.32
N ALA A 32 39.31 -40.57 -16.21
CA ALA A 32 40.18 -41.09 -15.13
C ALA A 32 39.40 -41.48 -13.84
N ASP A 33 39.59 -42.74 -13.43
CA ASP A 33 39.83 -43.30 -12.09
C ASP A 33 39.13 -42.75 -10.83
N THR A 34 38.42 -43.67 -10.14
CA THR A 34 38.17 -43.69 -8.69
C THR A 34 39.48 -44.03 -7.94
N PRO A 35 39.72 -43.50 -6.72
CA PRO A 35 39.20 -44.20 -5.54
C PRO A 35 38.70 -43.25 -4.42
N ALA A 36 37.78 -43.76 -3.60
CA ALA A 36 37.44 -43.23 -2.27
C ALA A 36 38.44 -43.76 -1.21
N PRO A 37 38.32 -43.50 0.12
CA PRO A 37 37.53 -42.52 0.87
C PRO A 37 38.34 -41.78 1.99
N THR A 38 37.83 -40.65 2.50
CA THR A 38 37.97 -40.31 3.95
C THR A 38 36.93 -39.25 4.34
N GLN A 39 35.93 -39.64 5.13
CA GLN A 39 35.05 -38.71 5.85
C GLN A 39 35.11 -39.03 7.35
N SER A 40 35.51 -38.02 8.12
CA SER A 40 35.52 -38.01 9.57
C SER A 40 34.13 -37.67 10.13
N LYS A 41 33.72 -38.50 11.09
CA LYS A 41 32.56 -38.40 12.00
C LYS A 41 32.27 -36.99 12.54
N ARG A 42 30.98 -36.66 12.65
CA ARG A 42 30.43 -36.18 13.94
C ARG A 42 28.91 -36.41 14.05
N GLN A 43 28.54 -37.15 15.10
CA GLN A 43 27.18 -37.50 15.50
C GLN A 43 26.44 -36.28 16.09
N LYS A 44 25.13 -36.19 15.84
CA LYS A 44 24.19 -35.35 16.58
C LYS A 44 23.12 -36.26 17.17
N SER A 45 23.09 -36.35 18.50
CA SER A 45 22.10 -37.09 19.26
C SER A 45 20.88 -36.22 19.56
N GLU A 46 19.72 -36.85 19.46
CA GLU A 46 18.38 -36.37 19.77
C GLU A 46 18.15 -36.09 21.25
N LYS A 47 17.20 -35.20 21.57
CA LYS A 47 16.21 -35.46 22.63
C LYS A 47 14.98 -34.55 22.50
N ALA A 48 13.84 -35.19 22.38
CA ALA A 48 12.50 -34.62 22.52
C ALA A 48 12.08 -34.55 23.99
N LYS A 49 11.18 -33.62 24.33
CA LYS A 49 10.08 -33.82 25.30
C LYS A 49 9.06 -32.67 25.23
N ALA A 50 7.79 -33.06 25.18
CA ALA A 50 6.59 -32.21 25.31
C ALA A 50 5.92 -32.48 26.69
N PRO A 51 4.71 -31.97 27.00
CA PRO A 51 4.47 -30.93 28.00
C PRO A 51 3.68 -31.40 29.24
N SER A 52 3.56 -30.56 30.27
CA SER A 52 2.65 -30.78 31.41
C SER A 52 1.93 -29.50 31.82
N HIS A 53 0.59 -29.55 31.75
CA HIS A 53 -0.35 -28.62 32.34
C HIS A 53 -0.36 -28.71 33.88
N ALA A 54 -0.55 -27.58 34.57
CA ALA A 54 -1.22 -27.53 35.87
C ALA A 54 -1.71 -26.10 36.17
N ASN A 55 -3.00 -25.99 36.51
CA ASN A 55 -3.68 -24.86 37.14
C ASN A 55 -3.92 -25.29 38.62
N PRO A 56 -3.84 -24.41 39.63
CA PRO A 56 -5.07 -23.93 40.31
C PRO A 56 -4.87 -22.51 40.92
N HIS A 57 -5.82 -21.73 41.44
CA HIS A 57 -6.92 -22.01 42.37
C HIS A 57 -7.85 -20.77 42.41
N GLN A 58 -9.16 -21.00 42.46
CA GLN A 58 -10.15 -20.05 42.99
C GLN A 58 -10.22 -20.17 44.51
N THR A 59 -10.42 -19.05 45.21
CA THR A 59 -10.95 -19.02 46.58
C THR A 59 -12.06 -17.97 46.69
N SER A 60 -13.12 -18.40 47.34
CA SER A 60 -14.32 -17.67 47.73
C SER A 60 -14.11 -16.90 49.04
N ARG A 61 -14.91 -15.84 49.28
CA ARG A 61 -15.62 -15.58 50.56
C ARG A 61 -16.46 -14.29 50.51
N SER A 62 -17.37 -14.25 51.47
CA SER A 62 -18.70 -13.66 51.52
C SER A 62 -18.81 -12.34 52.32
N ASP A 63 -19.92 -11.64 52.07
CA ASP A 63 -20.76 -10.81 52.96
C ASP A 63 -20.19 -9.64 53.76
N SER A 64 -20.78 -8.45 53.55
CA SER A 64 -21.57 -7.77 54.60
C SER A 64 -22.27 -6.49 54.09
N LYS A 65 -23.52 -6.33 54.55
CA LYS A 65 -24.41 -5.16 54.42
C LYS A 65 -24.05 -4.12 55.50
N PRO A 66 -24.44 -2.84 55.35
CA PRO A 66 -25.59 -2.38 56.13
C PRO A 66 -26.55 -1.42 55.39
N ARG A 67 -27.74 -1.26 55.98
CA ARG A 67 -28.86 -0.39 55.59
C ARG A 67 -28.76 1.02 56.19
N GLY A 68 -29.36 1.99 55.50
CA GLY A 68 -29.82 3.29 56.03
C GLY A 68 -29.91 4.31 54.87
N GLY A 69 -31.09 4.63 54.34
CA GLY A 69 -31.95 5.74 54.80
C GLY A 69 -32.50 6.47 53.56
N ALA A 70 -33.72 7.00 53.66
CA ALA A 70 -34.63 7.29 52.55
C ALA A 70 -34.46 8.65 51.83
N MET A 71 -35.10 8.71 50.65
CA MET A 71 -35.79 9.83 49.97
C MET A 71 -35.23 10.26 48.62
N GLY A 72 -36.10 10.23 47.60
CA GLY A 72 -35.85 10.80 46.28
C GLY A 72 -36.58 10.05 45.16
N VAL A 73 -37.89 10.30 45.03
CA VAL A 73 -38.67 9.86 43.88
C VAL A 73 -38.22 10.66 42.66
N SER A 74 -37.71 9.97 41.65
CA SER A 74 -37.77 10.42 40.26
C SER A 74 -37.78 9.19 39.37
N GLN A 75 -38.91 8.98 38.70
CA GLN A 75 -39.08 7.90 37.74
C GLN A 75 -38.12 8.13 36.57
N SER A 76 -37.24 7.17 36.33
CA SER A 76 -36.57 7.01 35.06
C SER A 76 -36.83 5.58 34.59
N SER A 77 -37.70 5.47 33.60
CA SER A 77 -37.91 4.26 32.83
C SER A 77 -36.58 3.76 32.29
N ALA A 78 -36.33 2.47 32.47
CA ALA A 78 -35.17 1.78 31.95
C ALA A 78 -35.20 1.85 30.41
N VAL A 79 -34.24 2.56 29.81
CA VAL A 79 -33.94 2.46 28.39
C VAL A 79 -32.76 1.49 28.23
N ALA A 80 -33.01 0.49 27.40
CA ALA A 80 -32.11 -0.60 27.08
C ALA A 80 -30.77 -0.11 26.47
N LYS A 81 -29.75 -0.98 26.62
CA LYS A 81 -28.46 -0.91 25.94
C LYS A 81 -28.60 -0.52 24.45
N GLY A 82 -27.99 0.61 24.09
CA GLY A 82 -27.70 0.99 22.70
C GLY A 82 -26.55 2.00 22.67
N SER A 83 -25.39 1.59 22.16
CA SER A 83 -24.24 2.46 21.90
C SER A 83 -24.62 3.46 20.80
N SER A 84 -25.04 4.66 21.20
CA SER A 84 -25.23 5.81 20.32
C SER A 84 -24.20 6.87 20.66
N SER A 85 -23.08 6.87 19.93
CA SER A 85 -22.09 7.95 19.96
C SER A 85 -22.62 9.16 19.17
N THR A 86 -23.58 9.89 19.72
CA THR A 86 -24.04 11.15 19.13
C THR A 86 -23.01 12.25 19.35
N VAL A 87 -22.48 12.78 18.26
CA VAL A 87 -21.65 13.99 18.24
C VAL A 87 -22.45 15.14 18.88
N ASN A 88 -21.84 15.89 19.80
CA ASN A 88 -22.48 17.05 20.44
C ASN A 88 -22.79 18.11 19.35
N PRO A 89 -24.01 18.69 19.30
CA PRO A 89 -24.41 19.67 18.28
C PRO A 89 -23.48 20.90 18.16
N SER A 90 -22.80 21.31 19.23
CA SER A 90 -21.81 22.40 19.16
C SER A 90 -20.57 22.03 18.34
N LEU A 91 -20.18 20.74 18.35
CA LEU A 91 -19.00 20.23 17.65
C LEU A 91 -19.24 20.13 16.15
N ALA A 92 -20.46 19.75 15.75
CA ALA A 92 -20.85 19.63 14.34
C ALA A 92 -20.95 21.00 13.66
N LEU A 93 -21.43 22.02 14.37
CA LEU A 93 -21.45 23.40 13.89
C LEU A 93 -20.04 23.95 13.72
N TRP A 94 -19.16 23.76 14.72
CA TRP A 94 -17.76 24.12 14.61
C TRP A 94 -17.07 23.42 13.43
N ALA A 95 -17.27 22.12 13.25
CA ALA A 95 -16.67 21.38 12.13
C ALA A 95 -17.09 21.95 10.77
N LYS A 96 -18.36 22.33 10.62
CA LYS A 96 -18.90 22.92 9.39
C LYS A 96 -18.31 24.30 9.10
N ASP A 97 -18.08 25.12 10.12
CA ASP A 97 -17.53 26.47 9.95
C ASP A 97 -16.05 26.48 9.52
N TYR A 98 -15.35 25.35 9.69
CA TYR A 98 -13.93 25.17 9.32
C TYR A 98 -13.72 24.11 8.23
N ASP A 99 -14.77 23.71 7.51
CA ASP A 99 -14.74 22.66 6.47
C ASP A 99 -14.11 21.33 6.93
N ILE A 100 -14.21 21.04 8.23
CA ILE A 100 -13.77 19.78 8.82
C ILE A 100 -14.87 18.74 8.62
N SER A 101 -14.56 17.70 7.87
CA SER A 101 -15.53 16.64 7.58
C SER A 101 -15.95 15.91 8.87
N ALA A 102 -17.20 15.46 8.92
CA ALA A 102 -17.72 14.70 10.06
C ALA A 102 -16.88 13.44 10.36
N GLU A 103 -16.24 12.88 9.32
CA GLU A 103 -15.33 11.75 9.42
C GLU A 103 -13.99 12.17 10.06
N SER A 104 -13.45 13.34 9.71
CA SER A 104 -12.22 13.86 10.34
C SER A 104 -12.45 14.12 11.83
N LEU A 105 -13.64 14.62 12.17
CA LEU A 105 -14.06 14.87 13.54
C LEU A 105 -14.24 13.55 14.31
N ALA A 106 -14.97 12.59 13.73
CA ALA A 106 -15.19 11.30 14.38
C ALA A 106 -13.92 10.46 14.49
N GLU A 107 -12.92 10.64 13.62
CA GLU A 107 -11.58 10.08 13.80
C GLU A 107 -10.83 10.77 14.94
N ALA A 108 -10.80 12.10 14.98
CA ALA A 108 -10.12 12.87 16.03
C ALA A 108 -10.66 12.55 17.43
N TYR A 109 -11.97 12.33 17.55
CA TYR A 109 -12.63 11.97 18.81
C TYR A 109 -12.76 10.46 19.04
N GLY A 110 -12.18 9.62 18.16
CA GLY A 110 -12.19 8.16 18.32
C GLY A 110 -13.61 7.55 18.30
N LEU A 111 -14.58 8.21 17.67
CA LEU A 111 -16.00 7.84 17.63
C LEU A 111 -16.30 6.63 16.71
N GLY A 112 -15.31 5.79 16.42
CA GLY A 112 -15.53 4.47 15.85
C GLY A 112 -15.98 4.47 14.38
N ILE A 113 -15.40 5.32 13.54
CA ILE A 113 -15.54 5.15 12.09
C ILE A 113 -14.96 3.79 11.73
N LYS A 114 -15.77 2.94 11.08
CA LYS A 114 -15.27 1.70 10.46
C LYS A 114 -14.08 2.10 9.61
N ARG A 115 -12.88 1.61 9.94
CA ARG A 115 -11.58 2.00 9.32
C ARG A 115 -11.54 1.90 7.78
N ASN A 116 -12.56 1.29 7.18
CA ASN A 116 -12.74 1.09 5.74
C ASN A 116 -13.66 2.15 5.08
N ALA A 117 -14.28 3.06 5.84
CA ALA A 117 -15.25 4.02 5.31
C ALA A 117 -14.66 4.94 4.23
N LEU A 118 -13.37 5.28 4.32
CA LEU A 118 -12.70 6.18 3.36
C LEU A 118 -12.52 5.58 1.96
N VAL A 119 -12.45 4.24 1.85
CA VAL A 119 -12.47 3.57 0.54
C VAL A 119 -13.90 3.43 0.02
N VAL A 120 -14.90 3.43 0.91
CA VAL A 120 -16.30 3.06 0.61
C VAL A 120 -17.24 4.27 0.43
N SER A 121 -16.92 5.47 0.95
CA SER A 121 -17.95 6.51 1.15
C SER A 121 -18.33 7.33 -0.08
N GLU A 122 -17.50 7.41 -1.13
CA GLU A 122 -17.80 8.22 -2.31
C GLU A 122 -17.60 7.45 -3.62
N LYS A 123 -18.62 7.50 -4.49
CA LYS A 123 -18.49 7.00 -5.87
C LYS A 123 -17.37 7.77 -6.57
N PRO A 124 -16.43 7.09 -7.24
CA PRO A 124 -15.36 7.75 -7.97
C PRO A 124 -15.91 8.62 -9.09
N ARG A 125 -15.42 9.86 -9.21
CA ARG A 125 -15.79 10.81 -10.27
C ARG A 125 -14.81 10.64 -11.42
N VAL A 126 -15.09 9.64 -12.26
CA VAL A 126 -14.13 9.17 -13.27
C VAL A 126 -13.87 10.25 -14.32
N ASN A 127 -12.59 10.51 -14.61
CA ASN A 127 -12.11 11.46 -15.60
C ASN A 127 -12.58 12.92 -15.38
N GLU A 128 -12.96 13.29 -14.16
CA GLU A 128 -13.45 14.64 -13.82
C GLU A 128 -12.38 15.73 -14.02
N GLY A 129 -11.09 15.38 -13.96
CA GLY A 129 -10.01 16.35 -13.84
C GLY A 129 -9.91 16.83 -12.40
N LEU A 130 -9.69 18.13 -12.19
CA LEU A 130 -9.66 18.72 -10.85
C LEU A 130 -11.07 18.77 -10.24
N ALA A 131 -11.22 18.17 -9.06
CA ALA A 131 -12.48 18.17 -8.34
C ALA A 131 -12.85 19.59 -7.85
N PRO A 132 -14.10 20.03 -8.04
CA PRO A 132 -14.54 21.37 -7.63
C PRO A 132 -14.60 21.51 -6.11
N GLY A 133 -14.17 22.66 -5.59
CA GLY A 133 -14.29 23.01 -4.17
C GLY A 133 -13.40 22.18 -3.22
N VAL A 134 -12.38 21.50 -3.75
CA VAL A 134 -11.45 20.71 -2.92
C VAL A 134 -10.25 21.56 -2.50
N GLU A 135 -10.19 21.89 -1.22
CA GLU A 135 -8.98 22.47 -0.63
C GLU A 135 -7.92 21.39 -0.41
N ILE A 136 -6.82 21.50 -1.13
CA ILE A 136 -5.75 20.51 -1.10
C ILE A 136 -4.78 20.85 0.02
N GLY A 137 -4.85 20.05 1.09
CA GLY A 137 -3.96 20.15 2.24
C GLY A 137 -2.49 19.80 1.94
N LYS A 138 -1.72 19.63 3.03
CA LYS A 138 -0.27 19.37 2.98
C LYS A 138 0.11 18.04 2.32
N TYR A 139 -0.77 17.04 2.39
CA TYR A 139 -0.50 15.67 1.94
C TYR A 139 -1.40 15.32 0.76
N VAL A 140 -0.80 14.73 -0.26
CA VAL A 140 -1.51 14.22 -1.44
C VAL A 140 -0.97 12.83 -1.74
N ALA A 141 -1.85 11.87 -2.02
CA ALA A 141 -1.44 10.59 -2.58
C ALA A 141 -1.74 10.53 -4.07
N MET A 142 -0.88 9.86 -4.83
CA MET A 142 -0.97 9.71 -6.27
C MET A 142 -0.70 8.27 -6.68
N ASP A 143 -1.39 7.84 -7.74
CA ASP A 143 -1.15 6.59 -8.44
C ASP A 143 -1.49 6.75 -9.93
N CYS A 144 -0.78 6.02 -10.79
CA CYS A 144 -0.93 6.05 -12.24
C CYS A 144 -1.19 4.65 -12.81
N GLU A 145 -2.04 4.60 -13.83
CA GLU A 145 -2.12 3.44 -14.72
C GLU A 145 -1.30 3.70 -15.99
N MET A 146 -0.53 2.69 -16.40
CA MET A 146 0.34 2.78 -17.57
C MET A 146 -0.04 1.79 -18.66
N VAL A 147 0.20 2.19 -19.91
CA VAL A 147 0.10 1.33 -21.10
C VAL A 147 1.49 1.16 -21.73
N GLY A 148 1.64 0.13 -22.57
CA GLY A 148 2.86 -0.21 -23.28
C GLY A 148 2.98 0.48 -24.64
N VAL A 149 4.15 1.03 -24.93
CA VAL A 149 4.55 1.58 -26.23
C VAL A 149 5.85 0.93 -26.72
N GLY A 150 6.24 1.26 -27.96
CA GLY A 150 7.43 0.71 -28.59
C GLY A 150 7.28 -0.75 -29.03
N PRO A 151 8.36 -1.37 -29.52
CA PRO A 151 8.39 -2.79 -29.85
C PRO A 151 7.95 -3.62 -28.64
N ASP A 152 6.99 -4.52 -28.87
CA ASP A 152 6.43 -5.43 -27.85
C ASP A 152 5.78 -4.77 -26.61
N GLY A 153 5.62 -3.45 -26.58
CA GLY A 153 4.93 -2.74 -25.49
C GLY A 153 5.71 -2.69 -24.18
N HIS A 154 7.04 -2.83 -24.23
CA HIS A 154 7.90 -2.84 -23.05
C HIS A 154 7.95 -1.50 -22.32
N ASP A 155 7.99 -0.41 -23.05
CA ASP A 155 8.09 0.93 -22.46
C ASP A 155 6.74 1.36 -21.92
N SER A 156 6.73 1.86 -20.68
CA SER A 156 5.50 2.24 -19.99
C SER A 156 5.27 3.74 -20.13
N VAL A 157 4.07 4.13 -20.56
CA VAL A 157 3.64 5.53 -20.65
C VAL A 157 2.31 5.73 -19.91
N LEU A 158 2.07 6.96 -19.47
CA LEU A 158 0.89 7.32 -18.70
C LEU A 158 -0.40 7.16 -19.52
N ALA A 159 -1.41 6.54 -18.93
CA ALA A 159 -2.76 6.45 -19.49
C ALA A 159 -3.87 6.90 -18.53
N ARG A 160 -3.63 6.90 -17.22
CA ARG A 160 -4.52 7.47 -16.22
C ARG A 160 -3.72 7.92 -15.00
N VAL A 161 -4.12 9.01 -14.38
CA VAL A 161 -3.56 9.48 -13.10
C VAL A 161 -4.68 9.88 -12.15
N SER A 162 -4.54 9.50 -10.88
CA SER A 162 -5.47 9.84 -9.81
C SER A 162 -4.74 10.44 -8.60
N LEU A 163 -5.27 11.52 -8.04
CA LEU A 163 -4.81 12.12 -6.79
C LEU A 163 -5.93 12.12 -5.75
N VAL A 164 -5.56 11.87 -4.49
CA VAL A 164 -6.44 12.00 -3.34
C VAL A 164 -5.80 12.84 -2.24
N ASP A 165 -6.63 13.50 -1.44
CA ASP A 165 -6.18 14.28 -0.29
C ASP A 165 -5.84 13.39 0.91
N PHE A 166 -5.43 14.01 2.03
CA PHE A 166 -5.16 13.29 3.27
C PHE A 166 -6.35 12.46 3.76
N ASN A 167 -7.57 12.95 3.56
CA ASN A 167 -8.79 12.27 3.96
C ASN A 167 -9.18 11.13 3.01
N GLY A 168 -8.53 11.00 1.86
CA GLY A 168 -8.88 10.03 0.82
C GLY A 168 -9.99 10.52 -0.11
N ARG A 169 -10.36 11.80 -0.06
CA ARG A 169 -11.26 12.44 -1.02
C ARG A 169 -10.55 12.60 -2.35
N GLN A 170 -11.24 12.33 -3.45
CA GLN A 170 -10.69 12.49 -4.79
C GLN A 170 -10.41 13.96 -5.09
N VAL A 171 -9.15 14.27 -5.38
CA VAL A 171 -8.68 15.61 -5.79
C VAL A 171 -8.64 15.71 -7.31
N TYR A 172 -8.13 14.67 -7.95
CA TYR A 172 -7.94 14.65 -9.40
C TYR A 172 -8.13 13.24 -9.94
N ASP A 173 -8.77 13.09 -11.11
CA ASP A 173 -8.73 11.85 -11.90
C ASP A 173 -8.85 12.18 -13.39
N SER A 174 -7.91 11.69 -14.21
CA SER A 174 -7.96 11.86 -15.66
C SER A 174 -7.41 10.66 -16.40
N PHE A 175 -8.11 10.25 -17.45
CA PHE A 175 -7.48 9.52 -18.56
C PHE A 175 -6.58 10.47 -19.33
N VAL A 176 -5.44 9.96 -19.78
CA VAL A 176 -4.39 10.75 -20.44
C VAL A 176 -4.10 10.13 -21.79
N ARG A 177 -4.06 10.96 -22.82
CA ARG A 177 -3.71 10.55 -24.18
C ARG A 177 -2.19 10.35 -24.25
N PRO A 178 -1.69 9.12 -24.47
CA PRO A 178 -0.26 8.91 -24.64
C PRO A 178 0.27 9.66 -25.87
N ARG A 179 1.48 10.22 -25.77
CA ARG A 179 2.15 10.89 -26.90
C ARG A 179 2.56 9.93 -28.01
N GLU A 180 2.80 8.66 -27.64
CA GLU A 180 3.24 7.61 -28.54
C GLU A 180 2.11 6.61 -28.84
N ARG A 181 2.25 5.90 -29.97
CA ARG A 181 1.28 4.86 -30.34
C ARG A 181 1.36 3.70 -29.36
N VAL A 182 0.25 3.45 -28.66
CA VAL A 182 0.09 2.30 -27.77
C VAL A 182 0.15 0.99 -28.58
N THR A 183 1.04 0.09 -28.18
CA THR A 183 1.22 -1.25 -28.74
C THR A 183 0.66 -2.33 -27.82
N ASP A 184 0.64 -2.10 -26.50
CA ASP A 184 -0.02 -2.96 -25.52
C ASP A 184 -0.84 -2.13 -24.52
N TRP A 185 -2.16 -2.36 -24.47
CA TRP A 185 -3.04 -1.65 -23.54
C TRP A 185 -2.96 -2.16 -22.11
N ARG A 186 -2.39 -3.34 -21.87
CA ARG A 186 -2.32 -3.97 -20.54
C ARG A 186 -3.68 -4.06 -19.85
N THR A 187 -4.77 -4.11 -20.64
CA THR A 187 -6.17 -3.99 -20.16
C THR A 187 -6.51 -5.00 -19.08
N LYS A 188 -5.95 -6.20 -19.13
CA LYS A 188 -6.16 -7.23 -18.10
C LYS A 188 -5.77 -6.74 -16.70
N ILE A 189 -4.75 -5.88 -16.63
CA ILE A 189 -4.23 -5.32 -15.38
C ILE A 189 -4.90 -3.97 -15.11
N THR A 190 -4.79 -3.02 -16.03
CA THR A 190 -5.14 -1.60 -15.76
C THR A 190 -6.59 -1.25 -16.04
N GLY A 191 -7.33 -2.13 -16.74
CA GLY A 191 -8.68 -1.84 -17.24
C GLY A 191 -8.73 -0.77 -18.34
N ILE A 192 -7.60 -0.22 -18.79
CA ILE A 192 -7.56 0.81 -19.83
C ILE A 192 -7.84 0.19 -21.20
N THR A 193 -8.71 0.84 -21.98
CA THR A 193 -9.07 0.44 -23.34
C THR A 193 -8.92 1.63 -24.29
N PRO A 194 -8.80 1.39 -25.62
CA PRO A 194 -8.81 2.45 -26.61
C PRO A 194 -10.00 3.41 -26.50
N LYS A 195 -11.15 2.93 -26.01
CA LYS A 195 -12.37 3.74 -25.87
C LYS A 195 -12.18 4.90 -24.89
N HIS A 196 -11.34 4.73 -23.86
CA HIS A 196 -11.03 5.80 -22.90
C HIS A 196 -10.28 6.96 -23.55
N MET A 197 -9.59 6.74 -24.68
CA MET A 197 -8.84 7.79 -25.37
C MET A 197 -9.72 8.84 -26.05
N ALA A 198 -10.99 8.51 -26.29
CA ALA A 198 -11.96 9.43 -26.88
C ALA A 198 -12.24 10.63 -25.96
N THR A 199 -12.17 10.42 -24.64
CA THR A 199 -12.40 11.45 -23.62
C THR A 199 -11.13 11.79 -22.82
N ALA A 200 -9.99 11.23 -23.21
CA ALA A 200 -8.71 11.49 -22.54
C ALA A 200 -8.21 12.92 -22.82
N ARG A 201 -7.63 13.53 -21.79
CA ARG A 201 -6.97 14.83 -21.86
C ARG A 201 -5.58 14.69 -22.45
N ASP A 202 -5.05 15.78 -22.99
CA ASP A 202 -3.69 15.80 -23.52
C ASP A 202 -2.66 15.69 -22.39
N PHE A 203 -1.59 14.93 -22.66
CA PHE A 203 -0.54 14.66 -21.69
C PHE A 203 0.04 15.95 -21.09
N ASP A 204 0.29 16.96 -21.91
CA ASP A 204 0.96 18.19 -21.48
C ASP A 204 0.10 18.99 -20.50
N ALA A 205 -1.21 19.06 -20.75
CA ALA A 205 -2.17 19.71 -19.86
C ALA A 205 -2.24 18.98 -18.52
N VAL A 206 -2.40 17.65 -18.56
CA VAL A 206 -2.46 16.83 -17.34
C VAL A 206 -1.15 16.90 -16.56
N GLN A 207 0.00 16.81 -17.23
CA GLN A 207 1.31 16.90 -16.59
C GLN A 207 1.46 18.22 -15.83
N GLN A 208 1.08 19.35 -16.46
CA GLN A 208 1.15 20.66 -15.82
C GLN A 208 0.20 20.76 -14.62
N GLU A 209 -1.04 20.30 -14.77
CA GLU A 209 -2.02 20.24 -13.68
C GLU A 209 -1.48 19.41 -12.50
N ILE A 210 -0.97 18.20 -12.75
CA ILE A 210 -0.39 17.35 -11.70
C ILE A 210 0.83 18.03 -11.05
N ALA A 211 1.70 18.66 -11.84
CA ALA A 211 2.87 19.36 -11.32
C ALA A 211 2.47 20.47 -10.34
N ASP A 212 1.46 21.26 -10.67
CA ASP A 212 0.94 22.32 -9.81
C ASP A 212 0.26 21.78 -8.56
N LEU A 213 -0.48 20.67 -8.68
CA LEU A 213 -1.16 20.02 -7.57
C LEU A 213 -0.18 19.43 -6.56
N ILE A 214 0.93 18.84 -6.99
CA ILE A 214 1.93 18.26 -6.05
C ILE A 214 2.97 19.27 -5.55
N LYS A 215 3.06 20.45 -6.16
CA LYS A 215 4.07 21.46 -5.83
C LYS A 215 3.97 21.90 -4.36
N GLY A 216 5.09 21.82 -3.65
CA GLY A 216 5.20 22.23 -2.24
C GLY A 216 4.46 21.32 -1.24
N ARG A 217 3.92 20.19 -1.69
CA ARG A 217 3.19 19.23 -0.85
C ARG A 217 4.02 17.99 -0.56
N ILE A 218 3.59 17.20 0.42
CA ILE A 218 4.14 15.88 0.69
C ILE A 218 3.40 14.86 -0.18
N LEU A 219 4.14 14.24 -1.09
CA LEU A 219 3.64 13.23 -2.01
C LEU A 219 3.73 11.83 -1.39
N VAL A 220 2.59 11.18 -1.27
CA VAL A 220 2.43 9.80 -0.79
C VAL A 220 2.16 8.89 -2.00
N GLY A 221 2.68 7.65 -1.98
CA GLY A 221 2.39 6.69 -3.04
C GLY A 221 2.93 5.30 -2.72
N HIS A 222 2.83 4.37 -3.69
CA HIS A 222 3.37 3.03 -3.57
C HIS A 222 4.32 2.74 -4.74
N ASP A 223 5.63 2.78 -4.47
CA ASP A 223 6.67 2.74 -5.51
C ASP A 223 6.60 3.91 -6.51
N ILE A 224 6.29 5.10 -5.95
CA ILE A 224 5.97 6.36 -6.65
C ILE A 224 7.00 6.83 -7.70
N ARG A 225 8.19 6.24 -7.69
CA ARG A 225 9.22 6.51 -8.69
C ARG A 225 8.73 6.19 -10.10
N HIS A 226 7.93 5.13 -10.26
CA HIS A 226 7.41 4.71 -11.56
C HIS A 226 6.38 5.71 -12.08
N ASP A 227 5.48 6.20 -11.22
CA ASP A 227 4.49 7.22 -11.53
C ASP A 227 5.14 8.54 -11.95
N LEU A 228 6.10 9.03 -11.17
CA LEU A 228 6.83 10.25 -11.48
C LEU A 228 7.61 10.13 -12.80
N ALA A 229 8.17 8.95 -13.10
CA ALA A 229 8.89 8.71 -14.34
C ALA A 229 7.98 8.81 -15.57
N VAL A 230 6.78 8.21 -15.54
CA VAL A 230 5.86 8.28 -16.69
C VAL A 230 5.21 9.65 -16.85
N LEU A 231 5.10 10.41 -15.77
CA LEU A 231 4.72 11.83 -15.79
C LEU A 231 5.87 12.75 -16.23
N MET A 232 7.10 12.24 -16.35
CA MET A 232 8.31 13.04 -16.58
C MET A 232 8.48 14.16 -15.55
N LEU A 233 8.07 13.91 -14.30
CA LEU A 233 8.16 14.85 -13.19
C LEU A 233 9.20 14.40 -12.17
N THR A 234 9.75 15.36 -11.45
CA THR A 234 10.58 15.11 -10.26
C THR A 234 9.94 15.75 -9.05
N HIS A 235 10.08 15.10 -7.89
CA HIS A 235 9.60 15.65 -6.63
C HIS A 235 10.73 15.58 -5.57
N PRO A 236 10.87 16.59 -4.70
CA PRO A 236 11.91 16.58 -3.67
C PRO A 236 11.83 15.32 -2.83
N ILE A 237 12.96 14.60 -2.69
CA ILE A 237 12.98 13.32 -1.97
C ILE A 237 12.59 13.47 -0.48
N THR A 238 12.80 14.65 0.09
CA THR A 238 12.36 15.04 1.45
C THR A 238 10.84 15.18 1.58
N HIS A 239 10.14 15.37 0.47
CA HIS A 239 8.68 15.47 0.43
C HIS A 239 8.00 14.18 -0.06
N ILE A 240 8.76 13.11 -0.33
CA ILE A 240 8.18 11.81 -0.69
C ILE A 240 7.95 10.94 0.56
N ARG A 241 6.79 10.29 0.62
CA ARG A 241 6.44 9.21 1.56
C ARG A 241 5.98 7.99 0.77
N ASP A 242 6.96 7.16 0.40
CA ASP A 242 6.74 5.96 -0.40
C ASP A 242 6.45 4.75 0.50
N THR A 243 5.23 4.23 0.41
CA THR A 243 4.76 3.09 1.21
C THR A 243 5.47 1.78 0.85
N ALA A 244 5.91 1.59 -0.39
CA ALA A 244 6.64 0.38 -0.79
C ALA A 244 8.04 0.31 -0.16
N ARG A 245 8.60 1.46 0.24
CA ARG A 245 9.95 1.57 0.79
C ARG A 245 10.01 1.71 2.30
N PHE A 246 8.87 1.86 2.96
CA PHE A 246 8.80 2.04 4.40
C PHE A 246 9.30 0.80 5.14
N SER A 247 10.26 1.00 6.06
CA SER A 247 10.92 -0.11 6.74
C SER A 247 9.96 -1.00 7.53
N GLY A 248 8.95 -0.40 8.18
CA GLY A 248 7.94 -1.10 8.97
C GLY A 248 7.02 -2.02 8.17
N PHE A 249 6.99 -1.88 6.84
CA PHE A 249 6.17 -2.73 5.98
C PHE A 249 6.90 -3.93 5.39
N ARG A 250 8.24 -3.96 5.45
CA ARG A 250 9.05 -5.06 4.90
C ARG A 250 8.67 -6.44 5.43
N GLN A 251 8.22 -6.51 6.68
CA GLN A 251 7.80 -7.76 7.33
C GLN A 251 6.58 -8.42 6.67
N TYR A 252 5.77 -7.68 5.91
CA TYR A 252 4.58 -8.21 5.24
C TYR A 252 4.86 -8.79 3.85
N GLY A 253 6.08 -8.63 3.33
CA GLY A 253 6.45 -9.12 2.00
C GLY A 253 7.57 -10.15 2.05
N HIS A 254 7.70 -10.94 0.98
CA HIS A 254 8.83 -11.87 0.78
C HIS A 254 10.05 -11.21 0.12
N GLY A 255 10.13 -9.87 0.15
CA GLY A 255 11.15 -9.09 -0.55
C GLY A 255 11.29 -7.66 -0.01
N PRO A 256 12.13 -6.82 -0.64
CA PRO A 256 12.45 -5.48 -0.13
C PRO A 256 11.30 -4.49 -0.24
N LYS A 257 10.32 -4.76 -1.12
CA LYS A 257 9.10 -3.97 -1.33
C LYS A 257 7.88 -4.91 -1.29
N PRO A 258 7.06 -4.88 -0.23
CA PRO A 258 5.80 -5.63 -0.20
C PRO A 258 4.81 -5.05 -1.22
N ALA A 259 3.99 -5.90 -1.83
CA ALA A 259 2.96 -5.44 -2.77
C ALA A 259 1.82 -4.70 -2.04
N LEU A 260 1.25 -3.67 -2.68
CA LEU A 260 0.15 -2.87 -2.12
C LEU A 260 -1.03 -3.74 -1.67
N ARG A 261 -1.45 -4.70 -2.50
CA ARG A 261 -2.52 -5.64 -2.18
C ARG A 261 -2.28 -6.43 -0.89
N VAL A 262 -1.03 -6.82 -0.62
CA VAL A 262 -0.67 -7.55 0.60
C VAL A 262 -0.78 -6.61 1.81
N LEU A 263 -0.25 -5.39 1.70
CA LEU A 263 -0.38 -4.40 2.77
C LEU A 263 -1.84 -4.02 3.04
N ALA A 264 -2.64 -3.83 2.00
CA ALA A 264 -4.07 -3.54 2.11
C ALA A 264 -4.79 -4.65 2.88
N LYS A 265 -4.50 -5.91 2.55
CA LYS A 265 -5.10 -7.07 3.21
C LYS A 265 -4.66 -7.19 4.68
N GLU A 266 -3.35 -7.18 4.94
CA GLU A 266 -2.80 -7.45 6.27
C GLU A 266 -3.00 -6.29 7.25
N LEU A 267 -2.94 -5.05 6.77
CA LEU A 267 -3.00 -3.87 7.64
C LEU A 267 -4.36 -3.21 7.65
N LEU A 268 -5.09 -3.21 6.54
CA LEU A 268 -6.37 -2.51 6.44
C LEU A 268 -7.56 -3.46 6.37
N ASN A 269 -7.34 -4.78 6.28
CA ASN A 269 -8.38 -5.78 6.03
C ASN A 269 -9.21 -5.42 4.80
N LEU A 270 -8.53 -4.95 3.75
CA LEU A 270 -9.12 -4.58 2.46
C LEU A 270 -8.62 -5.52 1.38
N GLU A 271 -9.55 -6.06 0.59
CA GLU A 271 -9.23 -6.79 -0.63
C GLU A 271 -9.35 -5.84 -1.82
N ILE A 272 -8.21 -5.52 -2.42
CA ILE A 272 -8.10 -4.64 -3.60
C ILE A 272 -7.53 -5.43 -4.78
N GLN A 273 -7.65 -4.87 -5.99
CA GLN A 273 -7.10 -5.48 -7.21
C GLN A 273 -7.63 -6.92 -7.43
N THR A 274 -8.90 -7.16 -7.11
CA THR A 274 -9.61 -8.42 -7.38
C THR A 274 -9.98 -8.57 -8.86
N GLY A 275 -10.10 -7.45 -9.57
CA GLY A 275 -10.23 -7.36 -11.02
C GLY A 275 -9.13 -6.47 -11.62
N HIS A 276 -9.54 -5.46 -12.37
CA HIS A 276 -8.61 -4.43 -12.85
C HIS A 276 -8.14 -3.54 -11.70
N HIS A 277 -6.93 -3.01 -11.85
CA HIS A 277 -6.39 -1.96 -10.99
C HIS A 277 -7.19 -0.68 -11.18
N SER A 278 -7.19 0.14 -10.13
CA SER A 278 -7.86 1.43 -10.12
C SER A 278 -6.95 2.40 -9.38
N SER A 279 -6.27 3.26 -10.14
CA SER A 279 -5.46 4.34 -9.56
C SER A 279 -6.15 5.15 -8.44
N ILE A 280 -7.47 5.35 -8.49
CA ILE A 280 -8.20 6.00 -7.38
C ILE A 280 -8.16 5.13 -6.11
N GLU A 281 -8.43 3.83 -6.24
CA GLU A 281 -8.41 2.89 -5.11
C GLU A 281 -6.98 2.78 -4.55
N ASP A 282 -6.00 2.60 -5.43
CA ASP A 282 -4.61 2.39 -5.05
C ASP A 282 -4.02 3.65 -4.37
N ALA A 283 -4.31 4.86 -4.87
CA ALA A 283 -3.94 6.12 -4.20
C ALA A 283 -4.60 6.27 -2.82
N LYS A 284 -5.88 5.91 -2.67
CA LYS A 284 -6.57 5.90 -1.37
C LYS A 284 -5.92 4.94 -0.39
N VAL A 285 -5.62 3.71 -0.83
CA VAL A 285 -4.97 2.70 0.00
C VAL A 285 -3.58 3.16 0.44
N ALA A 286 -2.78 3.72 -0.47
CA ALA A 286 -1.48 4.29 -0.14
C ALA A 286 -1.59 5.39 0.93
N MET A 287 -2.57 6.29 0.80
CA MET A 287 -2.83 7.32 1.82
C MET A 287 -3.24 6.73 3.17
N LEU A 288 -4.11 5.71 3.18
CA LEU A 288 -4.55 5.04 4.40
C LEU A 288 -3.40 4.32 5.11
N LEU A 289 -2.53 3.64 4.37
CA LEU A 289 -1.33 3.02 4.90
C LEU A 289 -0.39 4.05 5.52
N PHE A 290 -0.16 5.17 4.83
CA PHE A 290 0.61 6.29 5.35
C PHE A 290 0.00 6.84 6.65
N ARG A 291 -1.30 7.11 6.67
CA ARG A 291 -2.01 7.62 7.85
C ARG A 291 -1.92 6.69 9.04
N LYS A 292 -2.10 5.39 8.82
CA LYS A 292 -2.03 4.36 9.87
C LYS A 292 -0.65 4.32 10.54
N LYS A 293 0.41 4.65 9.81
CA LYS A 293 1.81 4.61 10.29
C LYS A 293 2.52 5.96 10.22
N LYS A 294 1.76 7.06 10.23
CA LYS A 294 2.29 8.41 10.00
C LYS A 294 3.41 8.78 10.98
N PRO A 295 3.29 8.52 12.30
CA PRO A 295 4.37 8.82 13.24
C PRO A 295 5.66 8.08 12.90
N GLU A 296 5.57 6.81 12.51
CA GLU A 296 6.74 6.02 12.14
C GLU A 296 7.35 6.47 10.81
N PHE A 297 6.52 6.85 9.81
CA PHE A 297 6.98 7.47 8.57
C PHE A 297 7.75 8.76 8.82
N ASP A 298 7.19 9.65 9.64
CA ASP A 298 7.81 10.95 9.94
C ASP A 298 9.13 10.76 10.71
N MET A 299 9.19 9.82 11.64
CA MET A 299 10.42 9.48 12.36
C MET A 299 11.50 8.86 11.46
N GLU A 300 11.15 7.89 10.60
CA GLU A 300 12.11 7.31 9.64
C GLU A 300 12.65 8.38 8.70
N HIS A 301 11.76 9.28 8.26
CA HIS A 301 12.12 10.36 7.36
C HIS A 301 13.05 11.39 8.01
N ALA A 302 12.72 11.85 9.23
CA ALA A 302 13.55 12.74 10.03
C ALA A 302 14.95 12.14 10.25
N ASN A 303 15.02 10.86 10.64
CA ASN A 303 16.29 10.15 10.82
C ASN A 303 17.13 10.08 9.54
N LYS A 304 16.50 9.98 8.38
CA LYS A 304 17.18 9.85 7.10
C LYS A 304 17.71 11.18 6.56
N PHE A 305 16.96 12.27 6.72
CA PHE A 305 17.26 13.55 6.07
C PHE A 305 17.66 14.66 7.04
N GLU A 306 17.08 14.76 8.23
CA GLU A 306 17.44 15.83 9.19
C GLU A 306 18.81 15.56 9.83
N ARG A 307 19.18 14.29 10.05
CA ARG A 307 20.54 13.94 10.50
C ARG A 307 21.61 14.22 9.43
N ALA A 308 21.26 14.18 8.15
CA ALA A 308 22.19 14.46 7.06
C ALA A 308 22.56 15.94 7.00
N GLU A 309 21.63 16.86 7.30
CA GLU A 309 21.92 18.30 7.38
C GLU A 309 22.75 18.68 8.62
N GLY A 310 22.59 17.96 9.74
CA GLY A 310 23.40 18.16 10.95
C GLY A 310 24.85 17.69 10.83
N ALA A 311 25.12 16.66 10.00
CA ALA A 311 26.45 16.11 9.79
C ALA A 311 27.36 16.98 8.90
N GLY A 312 26.78 17.86 8.08
CA GLY A 312 27.52 18.82 7.24
C GLY A 312 28.11 20.01 8.01
N ARG A 313 27.82 20.15 9.31
CA ARG A 313 28.23 21.28 10.14
C ARG A 313 29.19 20.86 11.26
N SER A 314 30.20 20.04 10.93
CA SER A 314 31.31 19.80 11.86
C SER A 314 32.21 21.04 11.93
N LYS A 315 32.19 21.68 13.11
CA LYS A 315 32.94 22.89 13.45
C LYS A 315 34.43 22.71 13.17
N SER A 316 35.00 23.58 12.33
CA SER A 316 36.44 23.81 12.28
C SER A 316 36.93 24.26 13.67
N LYS A 317 37.73 23.42 14.34
CA LYS A 317 38.43 23.81 15.57
C LYS A 317 39.43 24.93 15.24
N PRO A 318 39.49 26.02 16.01
CA PRO A 318 40.52 27.03 15.81
C PRO A 318 41.88 26.47 16.24
N LYS A 319 42.88 26.56 15.35
CA LYS A 319 44.27 26.21 15.67
C LYS A 319 44.78 27.19 16.72
N SER A 320 45.11 26.69 17.91
CA SER A 320 45.81 27.47 18.94
C SER A 320 47.20 27.87 18.45
N GLY A 321 47.46 29.17 18.45
CA GLY A 321 48.75 29.76 18.08
C GLY A 321 49.85 29.36 19.06
N LYS A 322 50.93 28.81 18.51
CA LYS A 322 52.17 28.51 19.23
C LYS A 322 52.95 29.84 19.40
N LYS A 323 52.87 30.48 20.56
CA LYS A 323 53.86 31.49 20.98
C LYS A 323 55.16 30.76 21.32
N LYS A 324 56.21 30.98 20.54
CA LYS A 324 57.59 30.70 20.96
C LYS A 324 58.26 32.02 21.35
N ARG A 325 58.86 31.98 22.53
CA ARG A 325 59.82 32.94 23.07
C ARG A 325 61.09 32.96 22.23
#